data_AF-A0A4R2TW44-F1
#
_entry.id   AF-A0A4R2TW44-F1
#
_cell.length_a   1.000
_cell.length_b   1.000
_cell.length_c   1.000
_cell.angle_alpha   90.00
_cell.angle_beta   90.00
_cell.angle_gamma   90.00
#
_symmetry.space_group_name_H-M   'P 1'
#
loop_
_entity.id
_entity.type
_entity.pdbx_description
1 polymer ?
#
loop_
_entity_poly.entity_id
_entity_poly.type
_entity_poly.pdbx_seq_one_letter_code
_entity_poly.pdbx_strand_id
1 'polypeptide(L)'
;MAQIIELDNYRILKQTEIIAKIYNLLNKSLNNRLDSVVWQFDDSFYSICKKYELDLNLIKYFRIPVITFIVTLLIKNSVISEYFPKDVLLENDDNLSMFKASLIKIIESVDKNYSSNYNKILVEYQLEKLINKQFDYLMLIIPQRIKIN
;
A
#
# COMPACT_ATOMS: atom_id res chain seq x y z
N MET A 1 -11.84 -17.14 32.39
CA MET A 1 -10.40 -17.28 32.11
C MET A 1 -9.96 -16.01 31.41
N ALA A 2 -9.13 -15.18 32.04
CA ALA A 2 -8.62 -13.96 31.41
C ALA A 2 -7.47 -14.34 30.47
N GLN A 3 -7.62 -14.12 29.16
CA GLN A 3 -6.50 -14.20 28.24
C GLN A 3 -5.59 -13.00 28.51
N ILE A 4 -4.36 -13.26 28.94
CA ILE A 4 -3.31 -12.25 29.00
C ILE A 4 -2.93 -11.97 27.54
N ILE A 5 -3.54 -10.95 26.97
CA ILE A 5 -3.13 -10.44 25.66
C ILE A 5 -1.96 -9.50 25.94
N GLU A 6 -0.77 -9.82 25.41
CA GLU A 6 0.35 -8.89 25.42
C GLU A 6 -0.09 -7.54 24.83
N LEU A 7 0.13 -6.46 25.57
CA LEU A 7 -0.33 -5.10 25.22
C LEU A 7 0.12 -4.69 23.81
N ASP A 8 1.30 -5.10 23.38
CA ASP A 8 1.82 -4.82 22.04
C ASP A 8 1.06 -5.57 20.95
N ASN A 9 0.77 -6.86 21.16
CA ASN A 9 -0.05 -7.64 20.23
C ASN A 9 -1.48 -7.09 20.14
N TYR A 10 -2.05 -6.68 21.28
CA TYR A 10 -3.36 -6.03 21.31
C TYR A 10 -3.36 -4.72 20.51
N ARG A 11 -2.32 -3.89 20.68
CA ARG A 11 -2.18 -2.62 19.98
C ARG A 11 -2.05 -2.81 18.47
N ILE A 12 -1.20 -3.72 18.02
CA ILE A 12 -1.02 -4.05 16.59
C ILE A 12 -2.34 -4.51 15.99
N LEU A 13 -3.03 -5.43 16.67
CA LEU A 13 -4.30 -5.98 16.21
C LEU A 13 -5.36 -4.88 16.06
N LYS A 14 -5.45 -3.95 17.02
CA LYS A 14 -6.36 -2.80 16.92
C LYS A 14 -6.00 -1.82 15.81
N GLN A 15 -4.73 -1.58 15.56
CA GLN A 15 -4.29 -0.75 14.44
C GLN A 15 -4.67 -1.38 13.09
N THR A 16 -4.45 -2.69 12.94
CA THR A 16 -4.86 -3.42 11.73
C THR A 16 -6.39 -3.39 11.53
N GLU A 17 -7.17 -3.59 12.60
CA GLU A 17 -8.64 -3.47 12.55
C GLU A 17 -9.09 -2.07 12.08
N ILE A 18 -8.45 -1.00 12.58
CA ILE A 18 -8.77 0.37 12.19
C ILE A 18 -8.47 0.59 10.71
N ILE A 19 -7.29 0.19 10.24
CA ILE A 19 -6.90 0.33 8.82
C ILE A 19 -7.87 -0.42 7.92
N ALA A 20 -8.23 -1.66 8.27
CA ALA A 20 -9.18 -2.46 7.51
C ALA A 20 -10.59 -1.83 7.47
N LYS A 21 -11.06 -1.27 8.60
CA LYS A 21 -12.35 -0.56 8.66
C LYS A 21 -12.33 0.70 7.80
N ILE A 22 -11.27 1.50 7.88
CA ILE A 22 -11.08 2.70 7.07
C ILE A 22 -11.08 2.34 5.58
N TYR A 23 -10.30 1.33 5.19
CA TYR A 23 -10.27 0.83 3.81
C TYR A 23 -11.66 0.44 3.33
N ASN A 24 -12.38 -0.39 4.09
CA ASN A 24 -13.71 -0.87 3.70
C ASN A 24 -14.76 0.26 3.61
N LEU A 25 -14.72 1.21 4.54
CA LEU A 25 -15.60 2.38 4.55
C LEU A 25 -15.40 3.21 3.28
N LEU A 26 -14.14 3.53 2.98
CA LEU A 26 -13.77 4.36 1.84
C LEU A 26 -13.99 3.63 0.52
N ASN A 27 -13.68 2.33 0.45
CA ASN A 27 -13.89 1.54 -0.75
C ASN A 27 -15.38 1.47 -1.13
N LYS A 28 -16.27 1.32 -0.15
CA LYS A 28 -17.72 1.40 -0.38
C LYS A 28 -18.14 2.74 -0.97
N SER A 29 -17.60 3.85 -0.46
CA SER A 29 -17.88 5.18 -1.02
C SER A 29 -17.40 5.37 -2.46
N LEU A 30 -16.46 4.52 -2.91
CA LEU A 30 -15.90 4.50 -4.25
C LEU A 30 -16.46 3.36 -5.12
N ASN A 31 -17.61 2.78 -4.76
CA ASN A 31 -18.22 1.64 -5.47
C ASN A 31 -17.25 0.47 -5.69
N ASN A 32 -16.47 0.13 -4.65
CA ASN A 32 -15.48 -0.96 -4.64
C ASN A 32 -14.35 -0.81 -5.66
N ARG A 33 -14.10 0.40 -6.19
CA ARG A 33 -13.05 0.63 -7.19
C ARG A 33 -11.63 0.44 -6.63
N LEU A 34 -11.42 0.48 -5.31
CA LEU A 34 -10.11 0.23 -4.71
C LEU A 34 -9.71 -1.25 -4.78
N ASP A 35 -10.67 -2.17 -4.77
CA ASP A 35 -10.37 -3.60 -4.94
C ASP A 35 -9.75 -3.86 -6.31
N SER A 36 -10.26 -3.18 -7.34
CA SER A 36 -9.68 -3.21 -8.69
C SER A 36 -8.25 -2.67 -8.73
N VAL A 37 -7.95 -1.63 -7.94
CA VAL A 37 -6.58 -1.10 -7.84
C VAL A 37 -5.64 -2.10 -7.18
N VAL A 38 -6.05 -2.70 -6.06
CA VAL A 38 -5.27 -3.73 -5.37
C VAL A 38 -5.03 -4.92 -6.30
N TRP A 39 -6.05 -5.38 -7.02
CA TRP A 39 -5.92 -6.48 -7.97
C TRP A 39 -4.96 -6.16 -9.12
N GLN A 40 -5.00 -4.93 -9.65
CA GLN A 40 -4.06 -4.50 -10.69
C GLN A 40 -2.61 -4.40 -10.18
N PHE A 41 -2.41 -4.00 -8.92
CA PHE A 41 -1.09 -4.06 -8.30
C PHE A 41 -0.58 -5.50 -8.23
N ASP A 42 -1.40 -6.42 -7.75
CA ASP A 42 -1.02 -7.83 -7.61
C ASP A 42 -0.65 -8.45 -8.98
N ASP A 43 -1.47 -8.26 -10.01
CA ASP A 43 -1.25 -8.81 -11.36
C ASP A 43 -0.01 -8.22 -12.05
N SER A 44 0.16 -6.90 -11.93
CA SER A 44 1.33 -6.21 -12.49
C SER A 44 2.62 -6.60 -11.76
N PHE A 45 2.57 -6.75 -10.44
CA PHE A 45 3.73 -7.16 -9.65
C PHE A 45 4.10 -8.62 -9.89
N TYR A 46 3.11 -9.52 -10.00
CA TYR A 46 3.33 -10.90 -10.44
C TYR A 46 4.03 -10.94 -11.80
N SER A 47 3.59 -10.11 -12.75
CA SER A 47 4.19 -10.00 -14.08
C SER A 47 5.64 -9.51 -14.03
N ILE A 48 5.96 -8.55 -13.16
CA ILE A 48 7.34 -8.10 -12.92
C ILE A 48 8.17 -9.25 -12.34
N CYS A 49 7.69 -9.92 -11.29
CA CYS A 49 8.42 -11.02 -10.66
C CYS A 49 8.72 -12.13 -11.67
N LYS A 50 7.73 -12.52 -12.46
CA LYS A 50 7.89 -13.56 -13.49
C LYS A 50 8.87 -13.15 -14.59
N LYS A 51 8.82 -11.88 -15.04
CA LYS A 51 9.67 -11.38 -16.13
C LYS A 51 11.15 -11.28 -15.75
N TYR A 52 11.43 -10.95 -14.50
CA TYR A 52 12.79 -10.73 -14.00
C TYR A 52 13.28 -11.83 -13.04
N GLU A 53 12.56 -12.97 -13.01
CA GLU A 53 12.90 -14.16 -12.24
C GLU A 53 13.05 -13.90 -10.73
N LEU A 54 12.24 -12.98 -10.19
CA LEU A 54 12.16 -12.73 -8.74
C LEU A 54 11.35 -13.83 -8.05
N ASP A 55 11.63 -14.07 -6.77
CA ASP A 55 10.86 -15.03 -5.97
C ASP A 55 9.37 -14.64 -5.90
N LEU A 56 8.49 -15.50 -6.43
CA LEU A 56 7.04 -15.27 -6.42
C LEU A 56 6.45 -15.21 -5.01
N ASN A 57 7.15 -15.70 -3.98
CA ASN A 57 6.73 -15.51 -2.58
C ASN A 57 6.70 -14.04 -2.18
N LEU A 58 7.41 -13.14 -2.88
CA LEU A 58 7.37 -11.69 -2.68
C LEU A 58 5.94 -11.16 -2.67
N ILE A 59 5.06 -11.68 -3.53
CA ILE A 59 3.68 -11.21 -3.69
C ILE A 59 2.91 -11.24 -2.36
N LYS A 60 3.17 -12.24 -1.51
CA LYS A 60 2.53 -12.38 -0.20
C LYS A 60 2.84 -11.21 0.74
N TYR A 61 4.00 -10.57 0.56
CA TYR A 61 4.48 -9.47 1.41
C TYR A 61 4.07 -8.09 0.87
N PHE A 62 3.65 -7.99 -0.39
CA PHE A 62 3.38 -6.71 -1.06
C PHE A 62 1.99 -6.14 -0.76
N ARG A 63 1.02 -6.99 -0.43
CA ARG A 63 -0.37 -6.57 -0.25
C ARG A 63 -0.56 -5.62 0.93
N ILE A 64 0.15 -5.83 2.05
CA ILE A 64 0.07 -4.94 3.22
C ILE A 64 0.57 -3.51 2.86
N PRO A 65 1.80 -3.33 2.31
CA PRO A 65 2.25 -2.04 1.82
C PRO A 65 1.30 -1.34 0.85
N VAL A 66 0.71 -2.07 -0.10
CA VAL A 66 -0.25 -1.52 -1.07
C VAL A 66 -1.49 -0.98 -0.36
N ILE A 67 -2.08 -1.75 0.55
CA ILE A 67 -3.26 -1.32 1.31
C ILE A 67 -2.91 -0.11 2.18
N THR A 68 -1.78 -0.13 2.88
CA THR A 68 -1.33 0.99 3.70
C THR A 68 -1.16 2.25 2.87
N PHE A 69 -0.49 2.18 1.71
CA PHE A 69 -0.32 3.29 0.79
C PHE A 69 -1.66 3.90 0.34
N ILE A 70 -2.61 3.05 -0.08
CA ILE A 70 -3.96 3.47 -0.50
C ILE A 70 -4.70 4.15 0.65
N VAL A 71 -4.68 3.56 1.84
CA VAL A 71 -5.36 4.11 3.02
C VAL A 71 -4.79 5.47 3.41
N THR A 72 -3.46 5.62 3.43
CA THR A 72 -2.82 6.91 3.72
C THR A 72 -3.18 7.97 2.70
N LEU A 73 -3.19 7.63 1.40
CA LEU A 73 -3.68 8.54 0.35
C LEU A 73 -5.12 8.96 0.60
N LEU A 74 -6.01 8.01 0.90
CA LEU A 74 -7.41 8.34 1.12
C LEU A 74 -7.62 9.23 2.33
N ILE A 75 -6.91 8.95 3.44
CA ILE A 75 -7.00 9.79 4.64
C ILE A 75 -6.60 11.21 4.28
N LYS A 76 -5.42 11.40 3.67
CA LYS A 76 -4.90 12.72 3.28
C LYS A 76 -5.83 13.48 2.33
N ASN A 77 -6.45 12.78 1.39
CA ASN A 77 -7.30 13.40 0.35
C ASN A 77 -8.80 13.33 0.67
N SER A 78 -9.19 13.06 1.91
CA SER A 78 -10.60 13.04 2.33
C SER A 78 -10.86 13.98 3.51
N VAL A 79 -12.15 14.19 3.80
CA VAL A 79 -12.59 14.96 4.98
C VAL A 79 -12.16 14.30 6.30
N ILE A 80 -11.83 13.00 6.29
CA ILE A 80 -11.38 12.33 7.52
C ILE A 80 -10.02 12.89 7.97
N SER A 81 -9.21 13.48 7.08
CA SER A 81 -7.93 14.11 7.45
C SER A 81 -8.05 15.08 8.62
N GLU A 82 -9.17 15.80 8.74
CA GLU A 82 -9.43 16.75 9.83
C GLU A 82 -9.48 16.11 11.22
N TYR A 83 -9.72 14.79 11.30
CA TYR A 83 -9.78 14.02 12.55
C TYR A 83 -8.45 13.36 12.92
N PHE A 84 -7.41 13.50 12.09
CA PHE A 84 -6.07 12.98 12.37
C PHE A 84 -5.12 14.10 12.78
N PRO A 85 -4.17 13.83 13.70
CA PRO A 85 -3.11 14.79 14.02
C PRO A 85 -2.31 15.15 12.76
N LYS A 86 -1.98 16.43 12.59
CA LYS A 86 -1.23 16.91 11.40
C LYS A 86 0.09 16.17 11.20
N ASP A 87 0.77 15.84 12.30
CA ASP A 87 2.07 15.15 12.27
C ASP A 87 1.96 13.68 11.79
N VAL A 88 0.74 13.15 11.70
CA VAL A 88 0.46 11.79 11.20
C VAL A 88 0.02 11.82 9.72
N LEU A 89 -0.36 12.98 9.20
CA LEU A 89 -0.79 13.14 7.81
C LEU A 89 0.43 13.26 6.90
N LEU A 90 0.71 12.20 6.15
CA LEU A 90 1.71 12.20 5.09
C LEU A 90 1.21 12.97 3.87
N GLU A 91 2.06 13.81 3.30
CA GLU A 91 1.81 14.38 1.97
C GLU A 91 1.85 13.27 0.91
N ASN A 92 1.13 13.49 -0.20
CA ASN A 92 0.97 12.45 -1.23
C ASN A 92 2.31 12.01 -1.84
N ASP A 93 3.20 12.96 -2.10
CA ASP A 93 4.52 12.69 -2.69
C ASP A 93 5.46 11.97 -1.70
N ASP A 94 5.35 12.29 -0.41
CA ASP A 94 6.09 11.61 0.65
C ASP A 94 5.60 10.16 0.79
N ASN A 95 4.29 9.96 0.84
CA ASN A 95 3.69 8.63 0.90
C ASN A 95 4.07 7.78 -0.33
N LEU A 96 4.06 8.37 -1.53
CA LEU A 96 4.50 7.73 -2.77
C LEU A 96 5.98 7.31 -2.70
N SER A 97 6.84 8.20 -2.21
CA SER A 97 8.28 7.95 -2.08
C SER A 97 8.57 6.87 -1.04
N MET A 98 7.91 6.92 0.12
CA MET A 98 8.01 5.90 1.16
C MET A 98 7.50 4.54 0.70
N PHE A 99 6.41 4.51 -0.06
CA PHE A 99 5.87 3.27 -0.62
C PHE A 99 6.86 2.62 -1.59
N LYS A 100 7.41 3.38 -2.54
CA LYS A 100 8.47 2.90 -3.46
C LYS A 100 9.65 2.31 -2.69
N ALA A 101 10.18 3.04 -1.70
CA ALA A 101 11.29 2.57 -0.88
C ALA A 101 10.96 1.29 -0.10
N SER A 102 9.73 1.20 0.43
CA SER A 102 9.27 0.01 1.17
C SER A 102 9.22 -1.22 0.28
N LEU A 103 8.72 -1.10 -0.96
CA LEU A 103 8.68 -2.23 -1.89
C LEU A 103 10.08 -2.72 -2.26
N ILE A 104 11.00 -1.80 -2.56
CA ILE A 104 12.40 -2.16 -2.86
C ILE A 104 13.03 -2.89 -1.66
N LYS A 105 12.82 -2.38 -0.44
CA LYS A 105 13.33 -3.01 0.78
C LYS A 105 12.77 -4.41 1.02
N ILE A 106 11.50 -4.65 0.71
CA ILE A 106 10.90 -5.98 0.80
C ILE A 106 11.58 -6.94 -0.19
N ILE A 107 11.82 -6.50 -1.43
CA ILE A 107 12.52 -7.32 -2.43
C ILE A 107 13.93 -7.64 -1.96
N GLU A 108 14.69 -6.63 -1.53
CA GLU A 108 16.05 -6.82 -0.97
C GLU A 108 16.08 -7.79 0.22
N SER A 109 15.02 -7.83 1.02
CA SER A 109 14.96 -8.66 2.24
C SER A 109 14.60 -10.12 1.96
N VAL A 110 13.77 -10.37 0.94
CA VAL A 110 13.25 -11.70 0.63
C VAL A 110 14.09 -12.37 -0.47
N ASP A 111 14.47 -11.63 -1.51
CA ASP A 111 15.33 -12.12 -2.58
C ASP A 111 16.79 -11.74 -2.30
N LYS A 112 17.54 -12.71 -1.75
CA LYS A 112 18.95 -12.56 -1.39
C LYS A 112 19.86 -12.19 -2.58
N ASN A 113 19.44 -12.49 -3.80
CA ASN A 113 20.21 -12.23 -5.00
C ASN A 113 19.82 -10.90 -5.66
N TYR A 114 18.79 -10.20 -5.17
CA TYR A 114 18.31 -8.98 -5.78
C TYR A 114 19.37 -7.88 -5.85
N SER A 115 20.17 -7.72 -4.79
CA SER A 115 21.23 -6.69 -4.72
C SER A 115 22.34 -6.88 -5.76
N SER A 116 22.60 -8.13 -6.17
CA SER A 116 23.57 -8.50 -7.20
C SER A 116 22.91 -8.82 -8.54
N ASN A 117 21.59 -8.67 -8.66
CA ASN A 117 20.84 -8.99 -9.86
C ASN A 117 21.15 -7.94 -10.95
N TYR A 118 21.63 -8.40 -12.11
CA TYR A 118 21.87 -7.55 -13.28
C TYR A 118 20.62 -6.75 -13.69
N ASN A 119 19.43 -7.29 -13.42
CA ASN A 119 18.16 -6.65 -13.73
C ASN A 119 17.67 -5.66 -12.69
N LYS A 120 18.40 -5.41 -11.58
CA LYS A 120 17.94 -4.53 -10.48
C LYS A 120 17.39 -3.20 -10.98
N ILE A 121 18.16 -2.48 -11.80
CA ILE A 121 17.76 -1.17 -12.35
C ILE A 121 16.47 -1.28 -13.18
N LEU A 122 16.33 -2.36 -13.94
CA LEU A 122 15.14 -2.59 -14.76
C LEU A 122 13.91 -2.91 -13.88
N VAL A 123 14.08 -3.68 -12.82
CA VAL A 123 13.02 -3.98 -11.86
C VAL A 123 12.54 -2.70 -11.17
N GLU A 124 13.46 -1.91 -10.63
CA GLU A 124 13.13 -0.63 -9.97
C GLU A 124 12.39 0.31 -10.92
N TYR A 125 12.83 0.41 -12.17
CA TYR A 125 12.15 1.21 -13.18
C TYR A 125 10.73 0.73 -13.50
N GLN A 126 10.52 -0.59 -13.59
CA GLN A 126 9.18 -1.15 -13.84
C GLN A 126 8.26 -0.96 -12.64
N LEU A 127 8.79 -1.11 -11.43
CA LEU A 127 8.06 -0.81 -10.20
C LEU A 127 7.67 0.65 -10.14
N GLU A 128 8.60 1.57 -10.43
CA GLU A 128 8.30 3.00 -10.45
C GLU A 128 7.18 3.32 -11.45
N LYS A 129 7.26 2.80 -12.67
CA LYS A 129 6.20 2.97 -13.67
C LYS A 129 4.84 2.46 -13.20
N LEU A 130 4.82 1.26 -12.61
CA LEU A 130 3.61 0.67 -12.06
C LEU A 130 3.03 1.56 -10.95
N ILE A 131 3.85 1.94 -9.99
CA ILE A 131 3.44 2.72 -8.82
C ILE A 131 2.91 4.08 -9.24
N ASN A 132 3.62 4.81 -10.11
CA ASN A 132 3.18 6.12 -10.60
C ASN A 132 1.85 6.01 -11.36
N LYS A 133 1.70 5.00 -12.24
CA LYS A 133 0.44 4.76 -12.96
C LYS A 133 -0.74 4.53 -12.01
N GLN A 134 -0.52 3.72 -10.96
CA GLN A 134 -1.57 3.42 -9.99
C GLN A 134 -1.85 4.62 -9.06
N PHE A 135 -0.83 5.40 -8.72
CA PHE A 135 -1.01 6.66 -8.01
C PHE A 135 -1.86 7.65 -8.81
N ASP A 136 -1.56 7.85 -10.09
CA ASP A 136 -2.35 8.72 -10.97
C ASP A 136 -3.81 8.26 -11.03
N TYR A 137 -4.03 6.95 -11.17
CA TYR A 137 -5.38 6.39 -11.17
C TYR A 137 -6.09 6.60 -9.82
N LEU A 138 -5.41 6.38 -8.69
CA LEU A 138 -5.94 6.66 -7.36
C LEU A 138 -6.36 8.12 -7.21
N MET A 139 -5.50 9.05 -7.62
CA MET A 139 -5.80 10.49 -7.56
C MET A 139 -7.00 10.89 -8.44
N LEU A 140 -7.29 10.14 -9.51
CA LEU A 140 -8.50 10.35 -10.33
C LEU A 140 -9.78 9.83 -9.67
N ILE A 141 -9.70 8.73 -8.91
CA ILE A 141 -10.88 8.09 -8.33
C ILE A 141 -11.18 8.55 -6.91
N ILE A 142 -10.20 9.09 -6.19
CA ILE A 142 -10.36 9.63 -4.84
C ILE A 142 -10.92 11.05 -4.94
N PRO A 143 -12.18 11.31 -4.57
CA PRO A 143 -12.69 12.65 -4.49
C PRO A 143 -12.00 13.38 -3.34
N GLN A 144 -11.59 14.63 -3.57
CA GLN A 144 -10.98 15.52 -2.55
C GLN A 144 -11.83 15.67 -1.28
N ARG A 145 -13.12 15.32 -1.33
CA ARG A 145 -14.04 15.25 -0.20
C ARG A 145 -14.96 14.04 -0.33
N ILE A 146 -14.52 12.88 0.14
CA ILE A 146 -15.41 11.74 0.37
C ILE A 146 -16.40 12.13 1.47
N LYS A 147 -17.67 12.41 1.13
CA LYS A 147 -18.75 12.54 2.12
C LYS A 147 -19.13 11.13 2.57
N ILE A 148 -18.87 10.84 3.83
CA ILE A 148 -19.32 9.61 4.47
C ILE A 148 -20.71 9.92 5.00
N ASN A 149 -21.74 9.39 4.34
CA ASN A 149 -23.12 9.47 4.82
C ASN A 149 -23.34 8.48 5.97
#